data_AF-A0A8T4N7L6-F1
#
_entry.id   AF-A0A8T4N7L6-F1
#
_cell.length_a   1.000
_cell.length_b   1.000
_cell.length_c   1.000
_cell.angle_alpha   90.00
_cell.angle_beta   90.00
_cell.angle_gamma   90.00
#
_symmetry.space_group_name_H-M   'P 1'
#
loop_
_entity.id
_entity.type
_entity.pdbx_description
1 polymer ?
#
loop_
_entity_poly.entity_id
_entity_poly.type
_entity_poly.pdbx_seq_one_letter_code
_entity_poly.pdbx_strand_id
1 'polypeptide(L)'
;MDKKGDYMYGILLYLILGVLVLAISIFFIYQEFWVGDEGDKEVCWQSVQLRATLPDSGLGADELEFKSSFPLKCKTMVVEVSEADVRNVKVAQEKIAESMAECWNLYGNGDLNVFPAKFFKSSVCVPCARIHFTDEAKKYARDNKVEINIKDALDLKMKEGFTYYSYLQDSGKSFSALNFGNAVPFNLNGEDFSVESKKWDWASVDLVNRANGVTFEAKMSSINVSLPERFNIDEGDLMINYGVVAGIQLVVGESKGFGEYVPYLFYFQSGQKDDSFKEVQNNFIFSPSASFWEFLQLKNWIEYEKRVDEIESASVGFCDEWEGIPG
;
A
#
# COMPACT_ATOMS: atom_id res chain seq x y z
N MET A 1 -59.10 -42.89 21.03
CA MET A 1 -58.91 -41.46 20.69
C MET A 1 -57.41 -41.21 20.64
N ASP A 2 -56.90 -41.21 19.41
CA ASP A 2 -55.49 -41.15 19.06
C ASP A 2 -54.83 -39.83 19.50
N LYS A 3 -54.09 -39.87 20.62
CA LYS A 3 -53.16 -38.82 21.05
C LYS A 3 -51.71 -39.09 20.63
N LYS A 4 -51.49 -39.98 19.66
CA LYS A 4 -50.14 -40.32 19.20
C LYS A 4 -49.51 -39.26 18.27
N GLY A 5 -50.31 -38.35 17.71
CA GLY A 5 -49.84 -37.27 16.84
C GLY A 5 -49.15 -36.11 17.58
N ASP A 6 -49.57 -35.80 18.80
CA ASP A 6 -49.11 -34.61 19.55
C ASP A 6 -47.63 -34.68 19.94
N TYR A 7 -47.11 -35.89 20.16
CA TYR A 7 -45.72 -36.10 20.57
C TYR A 7 -44.71 -35.86 19.44
N MET A 8 -45.09 -36.11 18.16
CA MET A 8 -44.21 -35.86 17.02
C MET A 8 -43.96 -34.36 16.78
N TYR A 9 -44.97 -33.52 17.02
CA TYR A 9 -44.83 -32.07 16.85
C TYR A 9 -43.90 -31.45 17.90
N GLY A 10 -43.95 -31.92 19.15
CA GLY A 10 -43.06 -31.46 20.20
C GLY A 10 -41.58 -31.68 19.88
N ILE A 11 -41.22 -32.88 19.42
CA ILE A 11 -39.83 -33.20 19.05
C ILE A 11 -39.35 -32.34 17.88
N LEU A 12 -40.18 -32.17 16.84
CA LEU A 12 -39.83 -31.34 15.68
C LEU A 12 -39.55 -29.89 16.10
N LEU A 13 -40.38 -29.34 16.99
CA LEU A 13 -40.25 -27.97 17.48
C LEU A 13 -38.97 -27.77 18.30
N TYR A 14 -38.62 -28.72 19.19
CA TYR A 14 -37.35 -28.66 19.94
C TYR A 14 -36.13 -28.79 19.04
N LEU A 15 -36.20 -29.57 17.95
CA LEU A 15 -35.10 -29.70 16.99
C LEU A 15 -34.85 -28.38 16.26
N ILE A 16 -35.91 -27.74 15.76
CA ILE A 16 -35.80 -26.43 15.08
C ILE A 16 -35.25 -25.38 16.05
N LEU A 17 -35.77 -25.35 17.28
CA LEU A 17 -35.29 -24.42 18.31
C LEU A 17 -33.81 -24.68 18.63
N GLY A 18 -33.40 -25.95 18.75
CA GLY A 18 -32.02 -26.35 19.01
C GLY A 18 -31.06 -25.92 17.90
N VAL A 19 -31.46 -26.10 16.64
CA VAL A 19 -30.67 -25.65 15.48
C VAL A 19 -30.58 -24.12 15.42
N LEU A 20 -31.65 -23.40 15.74
CA LEU A 20 -31.64 -21.94 15.81
C LEU A 20 -30.68 -21.43 16.89
N VAL A 21 -30.75 -22.00 18.10
CA VAL A 21 -29.84 -21.64 19.19
C VAL A 21 -28.39 -21.94 18.81
N LEU A 22 -28.14 -23.11 18.21
CA LEU A 22 -26.80 -23.49 17.73
C LEU A 22 -26.28 -22.51 16.67
N ALA A 23 -27.11 -22.14 15.69
CA ALA A 23 -26.75 -21.18 14.65
C ALA A 23 -26.41 -19.79 15.21
N ILE A 24 -27.19 -19.31 16.19
CA ILE A 24 -26.94 -18.04 16.87
C ILE A 24 -25.65 -18.11 17.70
N SER A 25 -25.43 -19.20 18.46
CA SER A 25 -24.20 -19.37 19.23
C SER A 25 -22.96 -19.42 18.33
N ILE A 26 -23.04 -20.13 17.20
CA ILE A 26 -21.97 -20.18 16.21
C ILE A 26 -21.72 -18.79 15.63
N PHE A 27 -22.76 -18.01 15.30
CA PHE A 27 -22.63 -16.65 14.80
C PHE A 27 -21.86 -15.73 15.77
N PHE A 28 -22.17 -15.78 17.07
CA PHE A 28 -21.44 -14.99 18.08
C PHE A 28 -19.98 -15.43 18.23
N ILE A 29 -19.71 -16.73 18.19
CA ILE A 29 -18.33 -17.24 18.21
C ILE A 29 -17.58 -16.74 16.97
N TYR A 30 -18.21 -16.76 15.79
CA TYR A 30 -17.58 -16.22 14.58
C TYR A 30 -17.32 -14.72 14.69
N GLN A 31 -18.25 -13.91 15.21
CA GLN A 31 -18.00 -12.49 15.38
C GLN A 31 -16.84 -12.20 16.35
N GLU A 32 -16.76 -12.90 17.48
CA GLU A 32 -15.68 -12.63 18.45
C GLU A 32 -14.31 -13.10 17.95
N PHE A 33 -14.25 -14.25 17.26
CA PHE A 33 -12.98 -14.83 16.82
C PHE A 33 -12.43 -14.25 15.52
N TRP A 34 -13.26 -13.63 14.68
CA TRP A 34 -12.85 -13.20 13.33
C TRP A 34 -12.83 -11.67 13.13
N VAL A 35 -13.33 -10.87 14.08
CA VAL A 35 -13.30 -9.39 14.02
C VAL A 35 -11.99 -8.87 14.63
N GLY A 36 -10.85 -9.37 14.14
CA GLY A 36 -9.52 -8.84 14.44
C GLY A 36 -8.90 -8.14 13.23
N ASP A 37 -7.61 -7.79 13.33
CA ASP A 37 -6.85 -7.15 12.24
C ASP A 37 -6.83 -7.97 10.94
N GLU A 38 -6.95 -9.30 11.04
CA GLU A 38 -7.09 -10.19 9.87
C GLU A 38 -8.37 -9.91 9.07
N GLY A 39 -9.46 -9.51 9.73
CA GLY A 39 -10.70 -9.13 9.08
C GLY A 39 -10.56 -7.85 8.27
N ASP A 40 -9.90 -6.83 8.83
CA ASP A 40 -9.61 -5.57 8.13
C ASP A 40 -8.73 -5.81 6.89
N LYS A 41 -7.75 -6.72 7.00
CA LYS A 41 -6.89 -7.14 5.89
C LYS A 41 -7.66 -7.82 4.77
N GLU A 42 -8.55 -8.75 5.09
CA GLU A 42 -9.38 -9.45 4.10
C GLU A 42 -10.38 -8.49 3.43
N VAL A 43 -10.99 -7.57 4.18
CA VAL A 43 -11.86 -6.53 3.63
C VAL A 43 -11.10 -5.61 2.67
N CYS A 44 -9.89 -5.21 3.03
CA CYS A 44 -9.01 -4.44 2.14
C CYS A 44 -8.71 -5.23 0.86
N TRP A 45 -8.26 -6.47 0.99
CA TRP A 45 -7.93 -7.36 -0.13
C TRP A 45 -9.10 -7.51 -1.11
N GLN A 46 -10.31 -7.76 -0.60
CA GLN A 46 -11.52 -7.84 -1.42
C GLN A 46 -11.85 -6.51 -2.11
N SER A 47 -11.66 -5.39 -1.42
CA SER A 47 -11.88 -4.06 -2.01
C SER A 47 -10.87 -3.76 -3.14
N VAL A 48 -9.61 -4.14 -2.96
CA VAL A 48 -8.55 -4.05 -3.96
C VAL A 48 -8.88 -4.88 -5.20
N GLN A 49 -9.26 -6.15 -5.00
CA GLN A 49 -9.64 -7.04 -6.09
C GLN A 49 -10.86 -6.53 -6.85
N LEU A 50 -11.91 -6.11 -6.13
CA LEU A 50 -13.10 -5.56 -6.74
C LEU A 50 -12.73 -4.36 -7.63
N ARG A 51 -12.00 -3.38 -7.10
CA ARG A 51 -11.56 -2.20 -7.86
C ARG A 51 -10.71 -2.57 -9.07
N ALA A 52 -9.82 -3.55 -8.94
CA ALA A 52 -8.99 -4.01 -10.05
C ALA A 52 -9.80 -4.65 -11.19
N THR A 53 -10.95 -5.26 -10.89
CA THR A 53 -11.85 -5.85 -11.90
C THR A 53 -12.82 -4.85 -12.54
N LEU A 54 -12.99 -3.67 -11.95
CA LEU A 54 -13.89 -2.66 -12.49
C LEU A 54 -13.32 -2.05 -13.78
N PRO A 55 -14.17 -1.80 -14.79
CA PRO A 55 -13.72 -1.19 -16.03
C PRO A 55 -13.16 0.21 -15.78
N ASP A 56 -12.09 0.52 -16.50
CA ASP A 56 -11.41 1.81 -16.47
C ASP A 56 -11.71 2.57 -17.76
N SER A 57 -11.72 3.90 -17.68
CA SER A 57 -12.08 4.79 -18.79
C SER A 57 -11.01 4.89 -19.90
N GLY A 58 -9.95 4.08 -19.83
CA GLY A 58 -8.79 4.08 -20.73
C GLY A 58 -9.08 3.74 -22.20
N LEU A 59 -10.30 3.32 -22.56
CA LEU A 59 -10.69 3.01 -23.94
C LEU A 59 -11.40 4.17 -24.68
N GLY A 60 -11.30 5.40 -24.16
CA GLY A 60 -11.90 6.59 -24.80
C GLY A 60 -13.41 6.72 -24.60
N ALA A 61 -13.98 5.94 -23.68
CA ALA A 61 -15.32 6.14 -23.15
C ALA A 61 -15.19 6.88 -21.82
N ASP A 62 -15.17 8.21 -21.89
CA ASP A 62 -14.99 9.07 -20.72
C ASP A 62 -16.08 8.92 -19.65
N GLU A 63 -17.22 8.31 -20.00
CA GLU A 63 -18.44 8.26 -19.18
C GLU A 63 -18.52 7.09 -18.19
N LEU A 64 -17.58 6.13 -18.22
CA LEU A 64 -17.66 4.90 -17.41
C LEU A 64 -16.44 4.72 -16.49
N GLU A 65 -16.21 5.67 -15.59
CA GLU A 65 -15.21 5.51 -14.52
C GLU A 65 -15.88 4.95 -13.26
N PHE A 66 -15.87 3.61 -13.13
CA PHE A 66 -16.49 2.98 -11.96
C PHE A 66 -15.53 2.89 -10.78
N LYS A 67 -14.21 2.82 -11.02
CA LYS A 67 -13.22 2.64 -9.94
C LYS A 67 -13.25 3.72 -8.87
N SER A 68 -13.61 4.96 -9.19
CA SER A 68 -13.72 6.05 -8.22
C SER A 68 -14.96 5.92 -7.32
N SER A 69 -15.99 5.23 -7.77
CA SER A 69 -17.25 5.01 -7.02
C SER A 69 -17.15 3.92 -5.95
N PHE A 70 -16.06 3.14 -5.95
CA PHE A 70 -15.83 2.06 -4.99
C PHE A 70 -14.61 2.41 -4.13
N PRO A 71 -14.80 2.94 -2.90
CA PRO A 71 -13.69 3.32 -2.04
C PRO A 71 -12.85 2.10 -1.64
N LEU A 72 -11.55 2.31 -1.48
CA LEU A 72 -10.69 1.29 -0.88
C LEU A 72 -11.03 1.19 0.60
N LYS A 73 -11.26 -0.03 1.09
CA LYS A 73 -11.51 -0.28 2.51
C LYS A 73 -10.23 -0.76 3.19
N CYS A 74 -9.14 -0.05 2.92
CA CYS A 74 -7.81 -0.43 3.38
C CYS A 74 -7.41 0.42 4.57
N LYS A 75 -7.48 -0.18 5.75
CA LYS A 75 -6.95 0.41 6.98
C LYS A 75 -5.45 0.15 7.04
N THR A 76 -4.69 1.15 7.48
CA THR A 76 -3.24 1.00 7.71
C THR A 76 -3.01 0.00 8.83
N MET A 77 -2.25 -1.06 8.55
CA MET A 77 -1.89 -2.08 9.54
C MET A 77 -0.92 -1.48 10.55
N VAL A 78 -1.25 -1.52 11.84
CA VAL A 78 -0.36 -1.03 12.89
C VAL A 78 0.41 -2.22 13.45
N VAL A 79 1.72 -2.22 13.25
CA VAL A 79 2.60 -3.30 13.73
C VAL A 79 3.41 -2.76 14.90
N GLU A 80 3.11 -3.26 16.09
CA GLU A 80 3.82 -2.87 17.30
C GLU A 80 5.11 -3.69 17.47
N VAL A 81 6.21 -2.98 17.72
CA VAL A 81 7.52 -3.53 18.06
C VAL A 81 7.80 -3.23 19.51
N SER A 82 7.77 -4.28 20.32
CA SER A 82 7.95 -4.23 21.78
C SER A 82 9.42 -4.28 22.19
N GLU A 83 9.70 -4.02 23.46
CA GLU A 83 11.05 -4.20 24.03
C GLU A 83 11.59 -5.62 23.82
N ALA A 84 10.73 -6.64 23.94
CA ALA A 84 11.12 -8.04 23.75
C ALA A 84 11.57 -8.32 22.31
N ASP A 85 10.92 -7.67 21.34
CA ASP A 85 11.29 -7.76 19.93
C ASP A 85 12.64 -7.07 19.68
N VAL A 86 12.88 -5.90 20.27
CA VAL A 86 14.15 -5.17 20.11
C VAL A 86 15.32 -5.90 20.77
N ARG A 87 15.09 -6.58 21.91
CA ARG A 87 16.08 -7.46 22.55
C ARG A 87 16.58 -8.56 21.63
N ASN A 88 15.75 -8.98 20.67
CA ASN A 88 16.11 -9.89 19.61
C ASN A 88 15.93 -9.18 18.26
N VAL A 89 16.88 -8.33 17.89
CA VAL A 89 16.87 -7.49 16.68
C VAL A 89 16.32 -8.20 15.44
N LYS A 90 16.65 -9.49 15.27
CA LYS A 90 16.15 -10.30 14.16
C LYS A 90 14.61 -10.39 14.10
N VAL A 91 13.92 -10.45 15.24
CA VAL A 91 12.45 -10.47 15.33
C VAL A 91 11.87 -9.11 14.94
N ALA A 92 12.46 -8.01 15.41
CA ALA A 92 12.05 -6.67 14.99
C ALA A 92 12.24 -6.47 13.47
N GLN A 93 13.38 -6.92 12.93
CA GLN A 93 13.65 -6.93 11.49
C GLN A 93 12.67 -7.81 10.72
N GLU A 94 12.33 -9.00 11.23
CA GLU A 94 11.35 -9.89 10.61
C GLU A 94 9.97 -9.23 10.53
N LYS A 95 9.51 -8.57 11.61
CA LYS A 95 8.26 -7.78 11.59
C LYS A 95 8.28 -6.67 10.53
N ILE A 96 9.41 -5.98 10.36
CA ILE A 96 9.57 -4.94 9.31
C ILE A 96 9.46 -5.55 7.92
N ALA A 97 10.23 -6.59 7.64
CA ALA A 97 10.27 -7.21 6.33
C ALA A 97 8.94 -7.90 5.96
N GLU A 98 8.28 -8.55 6.92
CA GLU A 98 6.95 -9.14 6.75
C GLU A 98 5.92 -8.05 6.45
N SER A 99 5.92 -6.94 7.18
CA SER A 99 5.02 -5.81 6.90
C SER A 99 5.19 -5.24 5.48
N MET A 100 6.43 -5.16 4.99
CA MET A 100 6.72 -4.70 3.63
C MET A 100 6.20 -5.67 2.57
N ALA A 101 6.45 -6.97 2.76
CA ALA A 101 5.97 -8.00 1.84
C ALA A 101 4.45 -8.12 1.85
N GLU A 102 3.83 -8.04 3.03
CA GLU A 102 2.37 -8.07 3.18
C GLU A 102 1.71 -6.87 2.53
N CYS A 103 2.27 -5.68 2.71
CA CYS A 103 1.81 -4.48 2.02
C CYS A 103 1.82 -4.66 0.50
N TRP A 104 2.95 -5.13 -0.06
CA TRP A 104 3.06 -5.36 -1.50
C TRP A 104 2.07 -6.42 -1.99
N ASN A 105 1.95 -7.51 -1.22
CA ASN A 105 1.03 -8.59 -1.54
C ASN A 105 -0.42 -8.12 -1.52
N LEU A 106 -0.81 -7.22 -0.59
CA LEU A 106 -2.17 -6.66 -0.46
C LEU A 106 -2.67 -5.94 -1.72
N TYR A 107 -1.75 -5.44 -2.55
CA TYR A 107 -2.07 -4.83 -3.85
C TYR A 107 -1.81 -5.77 -5.03
N GLY A 108 -1.82 -7.09 -4.77
CA GLY A 108 -1.63 -8.13 -5.77
C GLY A 108 -0.24 -8.11 -6.38
N ASN A 109 0.77 -7.76 -5.59
CA ASN A 109 2.16 -7.69 -6.01
C ASN A 109 2.39 -6.75 -7.20
N GLY A 110 1.63 -5.65 -7.26
CA GLY A 110 1.71 -4.68 -8.36
C GLY A 110 1.03 -5.12 -9.66
N ASP A 111 0.40 -6.29 -9.72
CA ASP A 111 -0.28 -6.74 -10.94
C ASP A 111 -1.71 -6.21 -11.09
N LEU A 112 -2.27 -5.64 -10.02
CA LEU A 112 -3.64 -5.14 -9.99
C LEU A 112 -3.68 -3.65 -10.34
N ASN A 113 -4.48 -3.30 -11.35
CA ASN A 113 -4.76 -1.91 -11.68
C ASN A 113 -5.88 -1.36 -10.79
N VAL A 114 -5.55 -1.01 -9.54
CA VAL A 114 -6.53 -0.64 -8.50
C VAL A 114 -7.06 0.79 -8.67
N PHE A 115 -6.21 1.70 -9.13
CA PHE A 115 -6.56 3.12 -9.29
C PHE A 115 -7.05 3.40 -10.71
N PRO A 116 -7.94 4.38 -10.92
CA PRO A 116 -8.37 4.75 -12.26
C PRO A 116 -7.25 5.41 -13.06
N ALA A 117 -7.20 5.10 -14.34
CA ALA A 117 -6.19 5.63 -15.26
C ALA A 117 -6.25 7.17 -15.37
N LYS A 118 -7.45 7.76 -15.16
CA LYS A 118 -7.68 9.21 -15.19
C LYS A 118 -6.90 10.03 -14.17
N PHE A 119 -6.23 9.39 -13.21
CA PHE A 119 -5.18 10.01 -12.38
C PHE A 119 -3.90 10.39 -13.17
N PHE A 120 -4.01 10.69 -14.47
CA PHE A 120 -2.92 11.03 -15.40
C PHE A 120 -2.06 12.25 -15.01
N LYS A 121 -2.30 12.88 -13.86
CA LYS A 121 -1.56 14.05 -13.38
C LYS A 121 -1.01 13.91 -11.95
N SER A 122 -1.14 12.75 -11.31
CA SER A 122 -0.71 12.60 -9.92
C SER A 122 -0.29 11.17 -9.58
N SER A 123 0.76 11.05 -8.77
CA SER A 123 1.06 9.81 -8.05
C SER A 123 0.03 9.60 -6.94
N VAL A 124 -0.45 8.37 -6.77
CA VAL A 124 -1.29 7.98 -5.62
C VAL A 124 -0.43 7.17 -4.67
N CYS A 125 -0.56 7.42 -3.38
CA CYS A 125 0.14 6.72 -2.32
C CYS A 125 -0.87 6.23 -1.29
N VAL A 126 -0.76 4.98 -0.85
CA VAL A 126 -1.59 4.43 0.21
C VAL A 126 -0.71 3.84 1.31
N PRO A 127 -0.77 4.36 2.55
CA PRO A 127 -0.07 3.79 3.68
C PRO A 127 -0.74 2.47 4.07
N CYS A 128 -0.02 1.39 3.84
CA CYS A 128 -0.51 0.03 4.07
C CYS A 128 -0.09 -0.50 5.44
N ALA A 129 1.07 -0.09 5.96
CA ALA A 129 1.55 -0.47 7.28
C ALA A 129 2.27 0.70 7.97
N ARG A 130 2.10 0.76 9.29
CA ARG A 130 2.77 1.67 10.21
C ARG A 130 3.43 0.83 11.29
N ILE A 131 4.75 0.86 11.34
CA ILE A 131 5.53 0.12 12.33
C ILE A 131 5.84 1.05 13.48
N HIS A 132 5.20 0.79 14.62
CA HIS A 132 5.27 1.59 15.82
C HIS A 132 6.16 0.91 16.86
N PHE A 133 7.19 1.59 17.33
CA PHE A 133 8.02 1.12 18.43
C PHE A 133 7.46 1.65 19.75
N THR A 134 7.19 0.76 20.71
CA THR A 134 6.70 1.19 22.02
C THR A 134 7.74 2.03 22.75
N ASP A 135 7.32 2.85 23.72
CA ASP A 135 8.23 3.71 24.49
C ASP A 135 9.33 2.90 25.20
N GLU A 136 9.00 1.71 25.68
CA GLU A 136 9.95 0.77 26.29
C GLU A 136 10.96 0.25 25.26
N ALA A 137 10.48 -0.10 24.06
CA ALA A 137 11.32 -0.55 22.95
C ALA A 137 12.30 0.55 22.53
N LYS A 138 11.81 1.80 22.36
CA LYS A 138 12.62 2.97 22.04
C LYS A 138 13.66 3.25 23.11
N LYS A 139 13.26 3.22 24.39
CA LYS A 139 14.17 3.41 25.52
C LYS A 139 15.26 2.34 25.56
N TYR A 140 14.89 1.07 25.43
CA TYR A 140 15.85 -0.03 25.43
C TYR A 140 16.84 0.07 24.27
N ALA A 141 16.36 0.37 23.06
CA ALA A 141 17.21 0.57 21.89
C ALA A 141 18.22 1.70 22.11
N ARG A 142 17.80 2.85 22.66
CA ARG A 142 18.70 3.96 23.03
C ARG A 142 19.75 3.54 24.06
N ASP A 143 19.30 2.97 25.19
CA ASP A 143 20.17 2.62 26.32
C ASP A 143 21.25 1.59 25.92
N ASN A 144 20.92 0.70 24.97
CA ASN A 144 21.80 -0.38 24.54
C ASN A 144 22.42 -0.16 23.14
N LYS A 145 22.18 1.02 22.52
CA LYS A 145 22.65 1.35 21.16
C LYS A 145 22.30 0.28 20.13
N VAL A 146 21.05 -0.20 20.18
CA VAL A 146 20.55 -1.18 19.22
C VAL A 146 20.28 -0.46 17.90
N GLU A 147 20.98 -0.85 16.86
CA GLU A 147 20.75 -0.38 15.49
C GLU A 147 19.85 -1.38 14.76
N ILE A 148 18.80 -0.88 14.11
CA ILE A 148 17.90 -1.70 13.28
C ILE A 148 18.14 -1.28 11.83
N ASN A 149 18.81 -2.16 11.08
CA ASN A 149 19.05 -1.98 9.66
C ASN A 149 17.90 -2.61 8.86
N ILE A 150 17.27 -1.81 7.99
CA ILE A 150 16.12 -2.21 7.17
C ILE A 150 16.58 -3.09 6.00
N LYS A 151 17.77 -2.84 5.45
CA LYS A 151 18.36 -3.70 4.42
C LYS A 151 18.64 -5.11 4.97
N ASP A 152 19.18 -5.21 6.18
CA ASP A 152 19.38 -6.50 6.86
C ASP A 152 18.03 -7.22 7.09
N ALA A 153 16.95 -6.47 7.33
CA ALA A 153 15.61 -7.03 7.41
C ALA A 153 15.17 -7.67 6.09
N LEU A 154 15.44 -7.00 4.96
CA LEU A 154 15.14 -7.52 3.62
C LEU A 154 15.99 -8.75 3.24
N ASP A 155 17.18 -8.91 3.82
CA ASP A 155 18.04 -10.08 3.61
C ASP A 155 17.60 -11.32 4.43
N LEU A 156 16.63 -11.17 5.34
CA LEU A 156 16.04 -12.30 6.05
C LEU A 156 15.29 -13.24 5.09
N LYS A 157 15.30 -14.54 5.42
CA LYS A 157 14.63 -15.58 4.64
C LYS A 157 13.18 -15.75 5.06
N MET A 158 12.31 -15.82 4.07
CA MET A 158 10.93 -16.26 4.23
C MET A 158 10.86 -17.77 4.46
N LYS A 159 9.70 -18.28 4.89
CA LYS A 159 9.46 -19.73 5.13
C LYS A 159 9.76 -20.59 3.90
N GLU A 160 9.59 -20.03 2.70
CA GLU A 160 9.82 -20.69 1.41
C GLU A 160 11.30 -20.67 0.95
N GLY A 161 12.19 -20.04 1.72
CA GLY A 161 13.65 -20.14 1.57
C GLY A 161 14.32 -19.02 0.77
N PHE A 162 13.55 -18.18 0.07
CA PHE A 162 14.03 -16.95 -0.57
C PHE A 162 14.01 -15.76 0.42
N THR A 163 14.73 -14.69 0.09
CA THR A 163 14.78 -13.49 0.95
C THR A 163 13.61 -12.55 0.67
N TYR A 164 13.23 -11.72 1.65
CA TYR A 164 12.22 -10.69 1.44
C TYR A 164 12.60 -9.71 0.32
N TYR A 165 13.90 -9.39 0.18
CA TYR A 165 14.41 -8.60 -0.93
C TYR A 165 14.10 -9.26 -2.28
N SER A 166 14.44 -10.54 -2.45
CA SER A 166 14.16 -11.27 -3.69
C SER A 166 12.65 -11.37 -3.97
N TYR A 167 11.83 -11.55 -2.93
CA TYR A 167 10.38 -11.49 -3.09
C TYR A 167 9.92 -10.16 -3.65
N LEU A 168 10.32 -9.04 -3.04
CA LEU A 168 9.91 -7.70 -3.47
C LEU A 168 10.46 -7.33 -4.87
N GLN A 169 11.63 -7.86 -5.23
CA GLN A 169 12.25 -7.64 -6.54
C GLN A 169 11.61 -8.47 -7.67
N ASP A 170 11.25 -9.72 -7.36
CA ASP A 170 10.85 -10.70 -8.37
C ASP A 170 9.33 -10.94 -8.41
N SER A 171 8.60 -10.52 -7.37
CA SER A 171 7.13 -10.53 -7.39
C SER A 171 6.59 -9.47 -8.35
N GLY A 172 5.39 -9.74 -8.87
CA GLY A 172 4.78 -8.95 -9.94
C GLY A 172 5.19 -9.43 -11.34
N LYS A 173 4.18 -9.67 -12.18
CA LYS A 173 4.32 -10.02 -13.60
C LYS A 173 4.70 -8.85 -14.47
N SER A 174 4.53 -7.61 -14.00
CA SER A 174 4.81 -6.40 -14.80
C SER A 174 5.91 -5.55 -14.16
N PHE A 175 5.84 -5.33 -12.85
CA PHE A 175 6.70 -4.39 -12.13
C PHE A 175 7.17 -4.97 -10.79
N SER A 176 8.38 -4.58 -10.39
CA SER A 176 8.99 -4.92 -9.10
C SER A 176 8.59 -3.89 -8.04
N ALA A 177 8.47 -4.30 -6.78
CA ALA A 177 8.15 -3.39 -5.68
C ALA A 177 9.21 -2.30 -5.49
N LEU A 178 10.50 -2.65 -5.56
CA LEU A 178 11.62 -1.75 -5.26
C LEU A 178 12.24 -1.07 -6.50
N ASN A 179 11.51 -1.05 -7.61
CA ASN A 179 12.04 -0.48 -8.85
C ASN A 179 10.91 0.13 -9.69
N PHE A 180 10.98 1.44 -9.90
CA PHE A 180 10.08 2.14 -10.77
C PHE A 180 10.28 1.71 -12.23
N GLY A 181 9.35 0.91 -12.77
CA GLY A 181 9.37 0.50 -14.17
C GLY A 181 10.51 -0.44 -14.56
N ASN A 182 11.21 -1.07 -13.61
CA ASN A 182 12.49 -1.76 -13.86
C ASN A 182 13.64 -0.84 -14.33
N ALA A 183 13.48 0.49 -14.30
CA ALA A 183 14.43 1.45 -14.85
C ALA A 183 15.61 1.74 -13.89
N VAL A 184 15.30 2.01 -12.61
CA VAL A 184 16.31 2.38 -11.60
C VAL A 184 15.90 1.81 -10.23
N PRO A 185 16.70 0.90 -9.65
CA PRO A 185 16.42 0.40 -8.31
C PRO A 185 16.57 1.52 -7.28
N PHE A 186 15.73 1.50 -6.26
CA PHE A 186 15.87 2.43 -5.14
C PHE A 186 17.21 2.23 -4.42
N ASN A 187 17.85 3.33 -4.02
CA ASN A 187 19.04 3.26 -3.19
C ASN A 187 18.63 2.99 -1.74
N LEU A 188 18.80 1.74 -1.30
CA LEU A 188 18.52 1.30 0.08
C LEU A 188 19.63 1.66 1.08
N ASN A 189 20.69 2.35 0.65
CA ASN A 189 21.81 2.76 1.51
C ASN A 189 21.76 4.26 1.82
N GLY A 190 20.55 4.84 1.84
CA GLY A 190 20.35 6.24 2.20
C GLY A 190 20.48 6.48 3.70
N GLU A 191 20.87 7.68 4.10
CA GLU A 191 20.72 8.10 5.51
C GLU A 191 19.25 8.39 5.80
N ASP A 192 18.60 9.16 4.92
CA ASP A 192 17.19 9.55 5.02
C ASP A 192 16.41 9.24 3.73
N PHE A 193 15.08 9.36 3.80
CA PHE A 193 14.25 9.41 2.62
C PHE A 193 14.54 10.69 1.84
N SER A 194 14.97 10.57 0.59
CA SER A 194 15.11 11.73 -0.28
C SER A 194 14.87 11.37 -1.74
N VAL A 195 14.41 12.36 -2.50
CA VAL A 195 14.15 12.20 -3.92
C VAL A 195 14.99 13.23 -4.66
N GLU A 196 16.13 12.80 -5.19
CA GLU A 196 17.03 13.74 -5.87
C GLU A 196 16.45 14.13 -7.24
N SER A 197 15.94 15.35 -7.33
CA SER A 197 15.45 15.95 -8.60
C SER A 197 16.56 16.53 -9.49
N LYS A 198 17.84 16.25 -9.20
CA LYS A 198 18.95 16.88 -9.92
C LYS A 198 18.92 16.49 -11.38
N LYS A 199 18.80 17.52 -12.24
CA LYS A 199 18.91 17.57 -13.71
C LYS A 199 18.40 16.30 -14.39
N TRP A 200 17.27 16.41 -15.09
CA TRP A 200 16.72 15.45 -16.05
C TRP A 200 17.84 14.83 -16.93
N ASP A 201 18.49 13.81 -16.40
CA ASP A 201 19.45 12.97 -17.10
C ASP A 201 18.58 11.90 -17.73
N TRP A 202 18.21 12.19 -18.98
CA TRP A 202 17.42 11.29 -19.79
C TRP A 202 18.25 10.03 -20.04
N ALA A 203 17.96 8.98 -19.28
CA ALA A 203 18.51 7.67 -19.52
C ALA A 203 17.58 6.94 -20.50
N SER A 204 18.17 6.36 -21.54
CA SER A 204 17.51 5.30 -22.29
C SER A 204 17.45 4.09 -21.38
N VAL A 205 16.24 3.71 -20.97
CA VAL A 205 15.99 2.55 -20.13
C VAL A 205 15.16 1.54 -20.92
N ASP A 206 15.60 0.29 -20.86
CA ASP A 206 14.90 -0.82 -21.46
C ASP A 206 13.78 -1.26 -20.52
N LEU A 207 12.55 -0.88 -20.84
CA LEU A 207 11.37 -1.33 -20.13
C LEU A 207 11.00 -2.71 -20.64
N VAL A 208 11.10 -3.72 -19.77
CA VAL A 208 10.73 -5.10 -20.10
C VAL A 208 9.34 -5.34 -19.56
N ASN A 209 8.39 -5.57 -20.46
CA ASN A 209 7.11 -6.15 -20.07
C ASN A 209 7.37 -7.63 -19.68
N ARG A 210 7.44 -7.89 -18.38
CA ARG A 210 7.72 -9.23 -17.82
C ARG A 210 6.67 -10.29 -18.21
N ALA A 211 5.46 -9.90 -18.63
CA ALA A 211 4.39 -10.82 -19.03
C ALA A 211 4.58 -11.39 -20.44
N ASN A 212 5.11 -10.61 -21.39
CA ASN A 212 5.33 -11.05 -22.77
C ASN A 212 6.81 -11.02 -23.21
N GLY A 213 7.70 -10.55 -22.35
CA GLY A 213 9.14 -10.40 -22.61
C GLY A 213 9.50 -9.30 -23.60
N VAL A 214 8.55 -8.46 -24.02
CA VAL A 214 8.82 -7.37 -24.96
C VAL A 214 9.57 -6.26 -24.23
N THR A 215 10.79 -5.99 -24.69
CA THR A 215 11.60 -4.86 -24.27
C THR A 215 11.34 -3.68 -25.18
N PHE A 216 11.18 -2.49 -24.62
CA PHE A 216 11.14 -1.25 -25.37
C PHE A 216 12.03 -0.19 -24.72
N GLU A 217 12.79 0.50 -25.55
CA GLU A 217 13.63 1.60 -25.11
C GLU A 217 12.73 2.82 -24.82
N ALA A 218 12.70 3.25 -23.57
CA ALA A 218 12.05 4.47 -23.14
C ALA A 218 13.11 5.48 -22.69
N LYS A 219 12.93 6.75 -23.07
CA LYS A 219 13.70 7.84 -22.46
C LYS A 219 12.96 8.29 -21.22
N MET A 220 13.45 7.88 -20.07
CA MET A 220 12.88 8.27 -18.79
C MET A 220 13.85 9.20 -18.08
N SER A 221 13.30 10.17 -17.36
CA SER A 221 14.07 10.84 -16.32
C SER A 221 14.23 9.87 -15.18
N SER A 222 15.46 9.47 -14.88
CA SER A 222 15.72 8.74 -13.65
C SER A 222 15.52 9.67 -12.47
N ILE A 223 14.56 9.35 -11.61
CA ILE A 223 14.46 9.96 -10.28
C ILE A 223 15.23 9.04 -9.35
N ASN A 224 16.30 9.54 -8.73
CA ASN A 224 17.03 8.76 -7.73
C ASN A 224 16.29 8.88 -6.41
N VAL A 225 15.76 7.74 -5.96
CA VAL A 225 15.05 7.63 -4.68
C VAL A 225 16.01 6.98 -3.70
N SER A 226 16.33 7.70 -2.64
CA SER A 226 17.10 7.20 -1.52
C SER A 226 16.14 6.83 -0.41
N LEU A 227 16.21 5.58 0.07
CA LEU A 227 15.45 5.08 1.20
C LEU A 227 16.39 4.92 2.39
N PRO A 228 15.92 5.19 3.62
CA PRO A 228 16.77 5.08 4.80
C PRO A 228 17.24 3.63 4.98
N GLU A 229 18.55 3.45 5.18
CA GLU A 229 19.15 2.15 5.44
C GLU A 229 18.81 1.67 6.86
N ARG A 230 18.68 2.63 7.78
CA ARG A 230 18.54 2.39 9.21
C ARG A 230 17.27 3.04 9.73
N PHE A 231 16.64 2.38 10.69
CA PHE A 231 15.56 2.97 11.45
C PHE A 231 16.13 3.88 12.55
N ASN A 232 15.79 5.16 12.51
CA ASN A 232 16.11 6.13 13.56
C ASN A 232 15.12 6.01 14.72
N ILE A 233 15.57 5.51 15.87
CA ILE A 233 14.72 5.27 17.04
C ILE A 233 14.12 6.54 17.67
N ASP A 234 14.72 7.69 17.37
CA ASP A 234 14.30 9.00 17.88
C ASP A 234 13.32 9.71 16.94
N GLU A 235 13.14 9.17 15.73
CA GLU A 235 12.07 9.56 14.83
C GLU A 235 10.77 8.79 15.17
N GLY A 236 9.69 9.15 14.49
CA GLY A 236 8.42 8.48 14.62
C GLY A 236 8.39 7.12 13.94
N ASP A 237 7.19 6.73 13.53
CA ASP A 237 6.89 5.39 13.05
C ASP A 237 7.41 5.18 11.62
N LEU A 238 7.84 3.96 11.31
CA LEU A 238 8.21 3.59 9.95
C LEU A 238 6.92 3.34 9.15
N MET A 239 6.67 4.21 8.18
CA MET A 239 5.54 4.15 7.28
C MET A 239 5.93 3.37 6.03
N ILE A 240 5.18 2.32 5.71
CA ILE A 240 5.32 1.56 4.48
C ILE A 240 4.16 1.92 3.57
N ASN A 241 4.46 2.24 2.32
CA ASN A 241 3.51 2.81 1.39
C ASN A 241 3.53 2.09 0.05
N TYR A 242 2.33 1.83 -0.46
CA TYR A 242 2.12 1.41 -1.84
C TYR A 242 1.86 2.64 -2.70
N GLY A 243 2.75 2.91 -3.65
CA GLY A 243 2.66 4.01 -4.58
C GLY A 243 2.33 3.55 -5.98
N VAL A 244 1.68 4.41 -6.76
CA VAL A 244 1.49 4.24 -8.20
C VAL A 244 1.74 5.55 -8.91
N VAL A 245 2.53 5.52 -9.96
CA VAL A 245 2.60 6.63 -10.92
C VAL A 245 1.74 6.28 -12.12
N ALA A 246 0.84 7.19 -12.46
CA ALA A 246 0.03 7.15 -13.68
C ALA A 246 0.45 8.32 -14.59
N GLY A 247 0.34 8.13 -15.91
CA GLY A 247 0.49 9.24 -16.86
C GLY A 247 1.86 9.41 -17.50
N ILE A 248 2.76 8.42 -17.43
CA ILE A 248 3.91 8.39 -18.33
C ILE A 248 3.40 8.01 -19.72
N GLN A 249 2.97 8.99 -20.50
CA GLN A 249 2.57 8.78 -21.88
C GLN A 249 3.84 8.56 -22.70
N LEU A 250 4.29 7.31 -22.77
CA LEU A 250 5.44 6.93 -23.58
C LEU A 250 5.01 6.96 -25.05
N VAL A 251 5.36 8.04 -25.74
CA VAL A 251 5.18 8.15 -27.19
C VAL A 251 6.20 7.24 -27.86
N VAL A 252 5.82 5.99 -28.11
CA VAL A 252 6.63 5.02 -28.88
C VAL A 252 6.06 4.93 -30.30
N GLY A 253 6.56 5.78 -31.20
CA GLY A 253 6.14 5.80 -32.62
C GLY A 253 4.68 6.21 -32.84
N GLU A 254 4.01 5.60 -33.84
CA GLU A 254 2.58 5.83 -34.14
C GLU A 254 1.63 5.03 -33.21
N SER A 255 2.17 4.07 -32.46
CA SER A 255 1.44 3.35 -31.42
C SER A 255 1.29 4.26 -30.20
N LYS A 256 0.04 4.52 -29.79
CA LYS A 256 -0.28 5.12 -28.49
C LYS A 256 0.18 4.17 -27.37
N GLY A 257 1.45 4.29 -27.01
CA GLY A 257 2.10 3.50 -25.98
C GLY A 257 1.53 3.84 -24.61
N PHE A 258 1.01 2.80 -23.96
CA PHE A 258 1.00 2.59 -22.52
C PHE A 258 1.04 3.86 -21.65
N GLY A 259 -0.13 4.31 -21.19
CA GLY A 259 -0.28 5.19 -20.03
C GLY A 259 -0.14 4.40 -18.72
N GLU A 260 0.88 3.56 -18.65
CA GLU A 260 0.93 2.39 -17.77
C GLU A 260 1.03 2.77 -16.30
N TYR A 261 0.09 2.22 -15.55
CA TYR A 261 0.08 2.09 -14.11
C TYR A 261 1.40 1.44 -13.66
N VAL A 262 2.31 2.21 -13.06
CA VAL A 262 3.58 1.69 -12.51
C VAL A 262 3.51 1.70 -10.99
N PRO A 263 3.28 0.55 -10.35
CA PRO A 263 3.29 0.44 -8.90
C PRO A 263 4.72 0.34 -8.35
N TYR A 264 4.88 0.79 -7.11
CA TYR A 264 6.13 0.74 -6.37
C TYR A 264 5.84 0.71 -4.87
N LEU A 265 6.81 0.24 -4.10
CA LEU A 265 6.78 0.19 -2.64
C LEU A 265 7.91 1.05 -2.10
N PHE A 266 7.61 1.98 -1.21
CA PHE A 266 8.61 2.79 -0.54
C PHE A 266 8.28 2.96 0.94
N TYR A 267 9.27 3.41 1.71
CA TYR A 267 9.12 3.60 3.14
C TYR A 267 9.90 4.83 3.62
N PHE A 268 9.44 5.42 4.72
CA PHE A 268 10.07 6.56 5.39
C PHE A 268 9.58 6.63 6.85
N GLN A 269 10.20 7.45 7.69
CA GLN A 269 9.80 7.60 9.09
C GLN A 269 8.97 8.86 9.29
N SER A 270 7.86 8.76 10.04
CA SER A 270 7.10 9.95 10.45
C SER A 270 7.97 10.80 11.38
N GLY A 271 8.05 12.11 11.15
CA GLY A 271 8.93 12.98 11.96
C GLY A 271 10.35 13.17 11.44
N GLN A 272 10.66 12.69 10.23
CA GLN A 272 11.83 13.17 9.48
C GLN A 272 11.77 14.70 9.28
N LYS A 273 12.94 15.32 9.19
CA LYS A 273 13.08 16.79 9.17
C LYS A 273 12.30 17.44 8.01
N ASP A 274 12.33 16.78 6.86
CA ASP A 274 11.56 17.17 5.69
C ASP A 274 10.37 16.23 5.55
N ASP A 275 9.20 16.78 5.23
CA ASP A 275 7.99 15.99 5.04
C ASP A 275 8.15 15.07 3.82
N SER A 276 8.34 13.78 4.07
CA SER A 276 8.55 12.76 3.05
C SER A 276 7.38 12.68 2.07
N PHE A 277 6.14 12.96 2.50
CA PHE A 277 4.98 12.98 1.61
C PHE A 277 5.07 14.15 0.63
N LYS A 278 5.45 15.32 1.12
CA LYS A 278 5.71 16.50 0.29
C LYS A 278 6.89 16.29 -0.66
N GLU A 279 7.93 15.58 -0.23
CA GLU A 279 9.07 15.22 -1.08
C GLU A 279 8.64 14.25 -2.19
N VAL A 280 7.80 13.25 -1.90
CA VAL A 280 7.19 12.40 -2.93
C VAL A 280 6.36 13.24 -3.88
N GLN A 281 5.47 14.09 -3.34
CA GLN A 281 4.57 14.91 -4.15
C GLN A 281 5.32 15.83 -5.11
N ASN A 282 6.34 16.54 -4.62
CA ASN A 282 7.06 17.52 -5.43
C ASN A 282 7.93 16.89 -6.52
N ASN A 283 8.43 15.68 -6.29
CA ASN A 283 9.44 15.07 -7.15
C ASN A 283 8.91 13.92 -8.00
N PHE A 284 7.88 13.18 -7.56
CA PHE A 284 7.26 12.09 -8.35
C PHE A 284 6.10 12.55 -9.22
N ILE A 285 5.46 13.69 -8.90
CA ILE A 285 4.43 14.23 -9.78
C ILE A 285 5.13 14.83 -11.00
N PHE A 286 5.05 14.12 -12.12
CA PHE A 286 5.35 14.67 -13.43
C PHE A 286 4.44 15.90 -13.62
N SER A 287 5.00 17.10 -13.47
CA SER A 287 4.32 18.34 -13.80
C SER A 287 4.72 18.73 -15.23
N PRO A 288 3.95 18.34 -16.27
CA PRO A 288 4.20 18.82 -17.61
C PRO A 288 3.75 20.28 -17.68
N SER A 289 4.59 21.22 -17.22
CA SER A 289 4.39 22.67 -17.37
C SER A 289 2.90 23.08 -17.34
N ALA A 290 2.17 22.68 -16.30
CA ALA A 290 0.73 22.93 -16.25
C ALA A 290 0.54 24.45 -16.04
N SER A 291 -0.16 25.10 -16.96
CA SER A 291 -0.44 26.52 -16.85
C SER A 291 -1.20 26.79 -15.54
N PHE A 292 -0.84 27.89 -14.85
CA PHE A 292 -1.32 28.36 -13.54
C PHE A 292 -2.84 28.22 -13.27
N TRP A 293 -3.68 28.14 -14.30
CA TRP A 293 -5.13 27.97 -14.21
C TRP A 293 -5.60 26.58 -13.78
N GLU A 294 -4.83 25.51 -14.02
CA GLU A 294 -5.22 24.15 -13.57
C GLU A 294 -5.01 23.93 -12.06
N PHE A 295 -4.08 24.67 -11.44
CA PHE A 295 -3.80 24.59 -10.00
C PHE A 295 -4.96 25.12 -9.14
N LEU A 296 -5.76 26.04 -9.68
CA LEU A 296 -6.96 26.58 -9.02
C LEU A 296 -8.13 25.58 -8.99
N GLN A 297 -8.20 24.63 -9.93
CA GLN A 297 -9.24 23.60 -9.93
C GLN A 297 -8.95 22.49 -8.92
N LEU A 298 -7.67 22.13 -8.72
CA LEU A 298 -7.28 21.16 -7.68
C LEU A 298 -7.57 21.68 -6.27
N LYS A 299 -7.30 22.97 -5.99
CA LYS A 299 -7.62 23.57 -4.68
C LYS A 299 -9.12 23.52 -4.34
N ASN A 300 -9.98 23.78 -5.33
CA ASN A 300 -11.43 23.76 -5.13
C ASN A 300 -11.98 22.32 -4.97
N TRP A 301 -11.28 21.32 -5.51
CA TRP A 301 -11.67 19.92 -5.38
C TRP A 301 -11.28 19.35 -4.01
N ILE A 302 -10.09 19.70 -3.49
CA ILE A 302 -9.65 19.37 -2.12
C ILE A 302 -10.58 20.00 -1.06
N GLU A 303 -11.08 21.24 -1.30
CA GLU A 303 -12.08 21.87 -0.42
C GLU A 303 -13.47 21.20 -0.47
N TYR A 304 -13.76 20.42 -1.51
CA TYR A 304 -15.03 19.70 -1.66
C TYR A 304 -15.01 18.36 -0.90
N GLU A 305 -13.88 17.65 -0.88
CA GLU A 305 -13.70 16.43 -0.07
C GLU A 305 -13.74 16.71 1.44
N LYS A 306 -13.21 17.86 1.89
CA LYS A 306 -13.31 18.31 3.29
C LYS A 306 -14.74 18.43 3.85
N ARG A 307 -15.78 18.44 3.01
CA ARG A 307 -17.18 18.43 3.47
C ARG A 307 -17.78 17.04 3.62
N VAL A 308 -17.07 16.00 3.18
CA VAL A 308 -17.53 14.60 3.18
C VAL A 308 -16.90 13.80 4.33
N ASP A 309 -15.77 14.24 4.89
CA ASP A 309 -14.97 13.52 5.91
C ASP A 309 -15.50 13.52 7.36
N GLU A 310 -16.80 13.77 7.59
CA GLU A 310 -17.42 13.54 8.91
C GLU A 310 -17.85 12.08 9.14
N ILE A 311 -17.38 11.12 8.31
CA ILE A 311 -17.70 9.69 8.47
C ILE A 311 -16.41 8.86 8.36
N GLU A 312 -16.00 8.26 9.49
CA GLU A 312 -14.84 7.36 9.64
C GLU A 312 -14.82 6.24 8.59
N SER A 313 -13.91 6.36 7.61
CA SER A 313 -13.30 5.27 6.84
C SER A 313 -12.07 5.81 6.12
N ALA A 314 -11.03 4.99 5.93
CA ALA A 314 -9.74 5.39 5.35
C ALA A 314 -9.92 6.19 4.05
N SER A 315 -9.59 7.48 4.09
CA SER A 315 -9.58 8.33 2.92
C SER A 315 -8.46 7.89 2.00
N VAL A 316 -8.78 7.72 0.71
CA VAL A 316 -7.78 7.66 -0.35
C VAL A 316 -7.28 9.09 -0.54
N GLY A 317 -6.43 9.54 0.38
CA GLY A 317 -5.83 10.86 0.30
C GLY A 317 -4.80 10.93 -0.80
N PHE A 318 -4.67 12.10 -1.44
CA PHE A 318 -3.37 12.50 -1.94
C PHE A 318 -2.38 12.49 -0.76
N CYS A 319 -1.08 12.34 -1.01
CA CYS A 319 -0.03 12.30 0.03
C CYS A 319 -0.16 13.42 1.09
N ASP A 320 -0.90 14.48 0.77
CA ASP A 320 -1.09 15.77 1.44
C ASP A 320 -1.93 15.74 2.75
N GLU A 321 -2.64 14.66 3.10
CA GLU A 321 -3.70 14.71 4.16
C GLU A 321 -3.43 13.96 5.47
N TRP A 322 -2.21 13.46 5.70
CA TRP A 322 -1.89 12.69 6.92
C TRP A 322 -1.43 13.51 8.14
N GLU A 323 -1.57 14.84 8.12
CA GLU A 323 -1.31 15.69 9.28
C GLU A 323 -2.46 15.61 10.31
N GLY A 324 -2.41 14.62 11.21
CA GLY A 324 -3.09 14.76 12.51
C GLY A 324 -4.05 13.67 12.94
N ILE A 325 -3.67 12.39 12.85
CA ILE A 325 -4.31 11.37 13.71
C ILE A 325 -3.67 11.49 15.11
N PRO A 326 -4.40 11.93 16.15
CA PRO A 326 -3.87 11.90 17.51
C PRO A 326 -3.58 10.46 17.92
N GLY A 327 -2.37 10.24 18.46
CA GLY A 327 -1.90 8.94 18.95
C GLY A 327 -2.62 8.46 20.20
#